data_AF-A0A7C3TIQ0-F1
#
_entry.id   AF-A0A7C3TIQ0-F1
#
_cell.length_a   1.000
_cell.length_b   1.000
_cell.length_c   1.000
_cell.angle_alpha   90.00
_cell.angle_beta   90.00
_cell.angle_gamma   90.00
#
_symmetry.space_group_name_H-M   'P 1'
#
loop_
_entity.id
_entity.type
_entity.pdbx_description
1 polymer ?
#
loop_
_entity_poly.entity_id
_entity_poly.type
_entity_poly.pdbx_seq_one_letter_code
_entity_poly.pdbx_strand_id
1 'polypeptide(L)'
;MQHILYIFEGKHLDGYEFHVEVKRRHYFEQRYFEFYLTKNGKRFKPPVFVGIYSSGRSSLGIKGWIDEDYYETISSDGVTVNLAESGLDVKLFKVLGNLIPAGGSMMVAYSMIWGESNVHKNTARALSLGIPPIVTPIGYLLFHAGCWADFKDWYYSEGGNEGPKKLQGFKPINWDDATMKAKEVTKILEEFIKKKTIDDEPEKRAKEIMRMLSSYTHLNL
;
A
#
# COMPACT_ATOMS: atom_id res chain seq x y z
N MET A 1 -1.79 28.58 0.52
CA MET A 1 -1.13 27.50 -0.24
C MET A 1 -1.98 26.24 -0.09
N GLN A 2 -2.37 25.62 -1.20
CA GLN A 2 -3.19 24.40 -1.21
C GLN A 2 -2.33 23.20 -0.73
N HIS A 3 -2.93 22.25 -0.02
CA HIS A 3 -2.20 21.11 0.56
C HIS A 3 -1.66 20.16 -0.53
N ILE A 4 -0.52 19.49 -0.30
CA ILE A 4 0.15 18.62 -1.30
C ILE A 4 -0.76 17.53 -1.87
N LEU A 5 -1.72 17.03 -1.11
CA LEU A 5 -2.67 16.01 -1.58
C LEU A 5 -3.53 16.48 -2.77
N TYR A 6 -3.73 17.79 -2.94
CA TYR A 6 -4.49 18.31 -4.08
C TYR A 6 -3.72 18.24 -5.41
N ILE A 7 -2.45 17.80 -5.43
CA ILE A 7 -1.75 17.53 -6.70
C ILE A 7 -2.42 16.43 -7.53
N PHE A 8 -3.26 15.59 -6.90
CA PHE A 8 -4.02 14.55 -7.57
C PHE A 8 -5.39 15.01 -8.05
N GLU A 9 -5.92 16.15 -7.60
CA GLU A 9 -7.21 16.62 -8.10
C GLU A 9 -7.16 16.75 -9.63
N GLY A 10 -8.10 16.09 -10.32
CA GLY A 10 -8.16 16.09 -11.77
C GLY A 10 -7.11 15.22 -12.48
N LYS A 11 -6.21 14.54 -11.74
CA LYS A 11 -5.26 13.61 -12.34
C LYS A 11 -5.97 12.35 -12.78
N HIS A 12 -5.54 11.82 -13.92
CA HIS A 12 -6.15 10.65 -14.51
C HIS A 12 -5.46 9.36 -14.06
N LEU A 13 -6.26 8.32 -13.85
CA LEU A 13 -5.87 6.95 -13.57
C LEU A 13 -6.69 6.04 -14.49
N ASP A 14 -6.14 5.67 -15.65
CA ASP A 14 -6.76 4.70 -16.58
C ASP A 14 -8.22 5.00 -16.96
N GLY A 15 -8.48 6.23 -17.40
CA GLY A 15 -9.82 6.67 -17.80
C GLY A 15 -10.76 7.00 -16.64
N TYR A 16 -10.24 7.00 -15.41
CA TYR A 16 -10.85 7.64 -14.25
C TYR A 16 -10.09 8.92 -13.90
N GLU A 17 -10.73 9.82 -13.17
CA GLU A 17 -10.16 11.05 -12.65
C GLU A 17 -10.25 11.06 -11.13
N PHE A 18 -9.16 11.43 -10.47
CA PHE A 18 -9.11 11.58 -9.02
C PHE A 18 -9.90 12.81 -8.57
N HIS A 19 -10.72 12.60 -7.54
CA HIS A 19 -11.27 13.66 -6.72
C HIS A 19 -10.81 13.49 -5.28
N VAL A 20 -10.31 14.55 -4.66
CA VAL A 20 -9.60 14.54 -3.39
C VAL A 20 -10.30 15.43 -2.38
N GLU A 21 -10.70 14.85 -1.27
CA GLU A 21 -11.19 15.60 -0.12
C GLU A 21 -10.14 15.61 0.99
N VAL A 22 -9.84 16.78 1.56
CA VAL A 22 -8.79 16.92 2.59
C VAL A 22 -9.31 17.69 3.79
N LYS A 23 -9.21 17.10 4.98
CA LYS A 23 -9.63 17.69 6.26
C LYS A 23 -8.42 17.91 7.18
N ARG A 24 -8.41 19.02 7.92
CA ARG A 24 -7.35 19.30 8.91
C ARG A 24 -7.42 18.32 10.08
N ARG A 25 -6.25 17.99 10.63
CA ARG A 25 -6.10 17.23 11.87
C ARG A 25 -5.45 18.09 12.97
N HIS A 26 -5.31 17.50 14.15
CA HIS A 26 -4.71 18.15 15.32
C HIS A 26 -3.25 18.57 15.06
N TYR A 27 -2.44 17.68 14.47
CA TYR A 27 -1.06 17.99 14.12
C TYR A 27 -0.97 18.70 12.76
N PHE A 28 -0.12 19.72 12.68
CA PHE A 28 0.02 20.57 11.49
C PHE A 28 0.48 19.78 10.26
N GLU A 29 1.31 18.76 10.46
CA GLU A 29 1.87 17.87 9.44
C GLU A 29 0.85 16.86 8.92
N GLN A 30 -0.27 16.68 9.62
CA GLN A 30 -1.23 15.62 9.35
C GLN A 30 -2.48 16.15 8.65
N ARG A 31 -2.97 15.41 7.66
CA ARG A 31 -4.30 15.62 7.08
C ARG A 31 -5.03 14.30 7.01
N TYR A 32 -6.33 14.35 7.29
CA TYR A 32 -7.22 13.29 6.90
C TYR A 32 -7.59 13.52 5.44
N PHE A 33 -7.68 12.46 4.65
CA PHE A 33 -8.01 12.55 3.24
C PHE A 33 -8.88 11.39 2.77
N GLU A 34 -9.64 11.64 1.70
CA GLU A 34 -10.41 10.66 0.97
C GLU A 34 -10.11 10.83 -0.52
N PHE A 35 -9.68 9.76 -1.20
CA PHE A 35 -9.53 9.69 -2.64
C PHE A 35 -10.74 8.99 -3.24
N TYR A 36 -11.41 9.67 -4.16
CA TYR A 36 -12.48 9.14 -4.97
C TYR A 36 -12.00 9.00 -6.42
N LEU A 37 -12.54 8.02 -7.12
CA LEU A 37 -12.47 7.98 -8.57
C LEU A 37 -13.76 8.53 -9.16
N THR A 38 -13.63 9.27 -10.25
CA THR A 38 -14.75 9.80 -11.02
C THR A 38 -14.61 9.41 -12.49
N LYS A 39 -15.73 9.29 -13.19
CA LYS A 39 -15.77 9.05 -14.63
C LYS A 39 -17.00 9.70 -15.23
N ASN A 40 -16.83 10.49 -16.29
CA ASN A 40 -17.92 11.24 -16.93
C ASN A 40 -18.74 12.08 -15.92
N GLY A 41 -18.06 12.74 -14.98
CA GLY A 41 -18.68 13.54 -13.92
C GLY A 41 -19.35 12.74 -12.79
N LYS A 42 -19.39 11.40 -12.88
CA LYS A 42 -19.96 10.54 -11.85
C LYS A 42 -18.91 10.10 -10.86
N ARG A 43 -19.18 10.27 -9.57
CA ARG A 43 -18.30 9.86 -8.48
C ARG A 43 -18.61 8.43 -8.04
N PHE A 44 -17.59 7.60 -7.92
CA PHE A 44 -17.69 6.26 -7.37
C PHE A 44 -17.58 6.27 -5.85
N LYS A 45 -18.31 5.38 -5.17
CA LYS A 45 -18.30 5.18 -3.72
C LYS A 45 -18.12 3.70 -3.37
N PRO A 46 -17.51 3.36 -2.22
CA PRO A 46 -16.80 4.25 -1.27
C PRO A 46 -15.59 4.96 -1.92
N PRO A 47 -14.91 5.90 -1.24
CA PRO A 47 -13.58 6.34 -1.69
C PRO A 47 -12.69 5.12 -1.88
N VAL A 48 -11.82 5.13 -2.90
CA VAL A 48 -10.87 4.03 -3.13
C VAL A 48 -9.82 3.94 -2.02
N PHE A 49 -9.57 5.07 -1.35
CA PHE A 49 -8.53 5.18 -0.35
C PHE A 49 -8.88 6.28 0.65
N VAL A 50 -8.79 5.98 1.93
CA VAL A 50 -9.08 6.95 3.00
C VAL A 50 -8.08 6.78 4.11
N GLY A 51 -7.61 7.88 4.69
CA GLY A 51 -6.63 7.75 5.75
C GLY A 51 -6.06 9.06 6.23
N ILE A 52 -4.90 8.95 6.87
CA ILE A 52 -4.12 10.05 7.38
C ILE A 52 -2.81 10.10 6.59
N TYR A 53 -2.54 11.24 5.99
CA TYR A 53 -1.23 11.57 5.47
C TYR A 53 -0.49 12.41 6.49
N SER A 54 0.78 12.10 6.71
CA SER A 54 1.72 12.91 7.48
C SER A 54 2.93 13.25 6.61
N SER A 55 3.26 14.54 6.51
CA SER A 55 4.53 14.95 5.87
C SER A 55 5.77 14.56 6.68
N GLY A 56 5.58 14.05 7.90
CA GLY A 56 6.66 13.83 8.86
C GLY A 56 7.15 15.15 9.48
N ARG A 57 8.09 15.01 10.41
CA ARG A 57 8.73 16.12 11.12
C ARG A 57 10.22 15.83 11.23
N SER A 58 10.99 16.34 10.26
CA SER A 58 12.43 16.10 10.15
C SER A 58 13.21 16.49 11.40
N SER A 59 12.80 17.55 12.12
CA SER A 59 13.44 17.98 13.37
C SER A 59 13.33 16.97 14.51
N LEU A 60 12.39 16.02 14.43
CA LEU A 60 12.24 14.91 15.37
C LEU A 60 12.61 13.55 14.75
N GLY A 61 13.20 13.55 13.54
CA GLY A 61 13.51 12.32 12.82
C GLY A 61 12.28 11.54 12.30
N ILE A 62 11.08 12.12 12.37
CA ILE A 62 9.84 11.47 11.93
C ILE A 62 9.73 11.58 10.40
N LYS A 63 9.77 10.45 9.70
CA LYS A 63 9.59 10.39 8.25
C LYS A 63 8.12 10.56 7.86
N GLY A 64 7.87 10.92 6.61
CA GLY A 64 6.51 10.99 6.06
C GLY A 64 5.88 9.60 6.00
N TRP A 65 4.57 9.53 6.24
CA TRP A 65 3.84 8.27 6.25
C TRP A 65 2.39 8.46 5.84
N ILE A 66 1.76 7.35 5.42
CA ILE A 66 0.33 7.24 5.20
C ILE A 66 -0.20 6.05 6.03
N ASP A 67 -1.36 6.24 6.66
CA ASP A 67 -2.09 5.23 7.42
C ASP A 67 -3.55 5.21 6.96
N GLU A 68 -4.02 4.08 6.42
CA GLU A 68 -5.20 4.04 5.57
C GLU A 68 -6.07 2.77 5.63
N ASP A 69 -7.29 2.94 5.12
CA ASP A 69 -8.19 1.89 4.65
C ASP A 69 -8.25 1.94 3.11
N TYR A 70 -8.21 0.77 2.48
CA TYR A 70 -8.27 0.60 1.02
C TYR A 70 -9.56 -0.11 0.61
N TYR A 71 -10.28 0.43 -0.37
CA TYR A 71 -11.50 -0.20 -0.88
C TYR A 71 -11.28 -0.74 -2.29
N GLU A 72 -11.19 -2.07 -2.37
CA GLU A 72 -10.96 -2.80 -3.62
C GLU A 72 -12.12 -2.70 -4.62
N THR A 73 -13.33 -2.47 -4.13
CA THR A 73 -14.55 -2.38 -4.96
C THR A 73 -15.25 -1.06 -4.73
N ILE A 74 -15.54 -0.36 -5.82
CA ILE A 74 -16.28 0.89 -5.84
C ILE A 74 -17.44 0.82 -6.83
N SER A 75 -18.45 1.64 -6.62
CA SER A 75 -19.66 1.65 -7.45
C SER A 75 -20.22 3.04 -7.70
N SER A 76 -20.87 3.23 -8.84
CA SER A 76 -21.60 4.45 -9.20
C SER A 76 -22.71 4.10 -10.19
N ASP A 77 -23.94 4.54 -9.93
CA ASP A 77 -25.11 4.35 -10.82
C ASP A 77 -25.27 2.91 -11.36
N GLY A 78 -25.13 1.91 -10.49
CA GLY A 78 -25.27 0.49 -10.85
C GLY A 78 -24.06 -0.12 -11.55
N VAL A 79 -23.02 0.66 -11.83
CA VAL A 79 -21.72 0.16 -12.33
C VAL A 79 -20.82 -0.13 -11.14
N THR A 80 -20.30 -1.35 -11.06
CA THR A 80 -19.33 -1.78 -10.06
C THR A 80 -17.97 -2.02 -10.72
N VAL A 81 -16.91 -1.56 -10.06
CA VAL A 81 -15.52 -1.72 -10.51
C VAL A 81 -14.74 -2.40 -9.40
N ASN A 82 -14.11 -3.53 -9.72
CA ASN A 82 -13.08 -4.12 -8.88
C ASN A 82 -11.70 -3.60 -9.36
N LEU A 83 -10.97 -2.95 -8.47
CA LEU A 83 -9.69 -2.32 -8.79
C LEU A 83 -8.59 -3.35 -9.09
N ALA A 84 -8.63 -4.52 -8.44
CA ALA A 84 -7.66 -5.58 -8.67
C ALA A 84 -7.85 -6.24 -10.03
N GLU A 85 -9.09 -6.51 -10.44
CA GLU A 85 -9.41 -7.10 -11.76
C GLU A 85 -8.99 -6.21 -12.93
N SER A 86 -8.92 -4.89 -12.72
CA SER A 86 -8.53 -3.91 -13.72
C SER A 86 -7.06 -3.45 -13.60
N GLY A 87 -6.33 -3.92 -12.58
CA GLY A 87 -4.96 -3.47 -12.26
C GLY A 87 -4.88 -1.99 -11.84
N LEU A 88 -6.01 -1.37 -11.50
CA LEU A 88 -6.09 0.00 -11.01
C LEU A 88 -5.49 0.13 -9.62
N ASP A 89 -5.56 -0.91 -8.81
CA ASP A 89 -5.00 -0.98 -7.46
C ASP A 89 -3.48 -0.76 -7.46
N VAL A 90 -2.74 -1.47 -8.29
CA VAL A 90 -1.30 -1.33 -8.46
C VAL A 90 -0.94 0.10 -8.90
N LYS A 91 -1.71 0.68 -9.83
CA LYS A 91 -1.49 2.05 -10.30
C LYS A 91 -1.79 3.08 -9.21
N LEU A 92 -2.87 2.89 -8.46
CA LEU A 92 -3.23 3.72 -7.31
C LEU A 92 -2.11 3.72 -6.27
N PHE A 93 -1.63 2.54 -5.86
CA PHE A 93 -0.57 2.43 -4.86
C PHE A 93 0.76 3.01 -5.34
N LYS A 94 1.12 2.87 -6.62
CA LYS A 94 2.29 3.57 -7.21
C LYS A 94 2.17 5.08 -7.08
N VAL A 95 1.01 5.63 -7.41
CA VAL A 95 0.73 7.07 -7.36
C VAL A 95 0.81 7.59 -5.92
N LEU A 96 0.16 6.91 -4.97
CA LEU A 96 0.18 7.28 -3.56
C LEU A 96 1.56 7.12 -2.93
N GLY A 97 2.29 6.07 -3.33
CA GLY A 97 3.67 5.83 -2.93
C GLY A 97 4.59 7.01 -3.20
N ASN A 98 4.36 7.81 -4.26
CA ASN A 98 5.17 8.99 -4.57
C ASN A 98 5.07 10.12 -3.54
N LEU A 99 4.06 10.09 -2.66
CA LEU A 99 3.97 11.02 -1.52
C LEU A 99 4.93 10.68 -0.38
N ILE A 100 5.37 9.43 -0.33
CA ILE A 100 6.16 8.92 0.79
C ILE A 100 7.65 9.09 0.45
N PRO A 101 8.40 9.86 1.26
CA PRO A 101 9.82 10.04 1.04
C PRO A 101 10.61 8.76 1.37
N ALA A 102 11.89 8.72 0.99
CA ALA A 102 12.80 7.65 1.38
C ALA A 102 12.83 7.47 2.92
N GLY A 103 12.82 6.21 3.37
CA GLY A 103 12.68 5.83 4.78
C GLY A 103 11.29 6.06 5.39
N GLY A 104 10.32 6.58 4.62
CA GLY A 104 8.92 6.69 5.04
C GLY A 104 8.17 5.35 4.96
N SER A 105 6.89 5.35 5.33
CA SER A 105 6.08 4.13 5.37
C SER A 105 4.63 4.31 4.95
N MET A 106 4.02 3.22 4.49
CA MET A 106 2.60 3.11 4.18
C MET A 106 1.99 2.00 5.04
N MET A 107 0.83 2.23 5.64
CA MET A 107 0.14 1.26 6.51
C MET A 107 -1.27 1.07 5.99
N VAL A 108 -1.64 -0.18 5.67
CA VAL A 108 -2.97 -0.53 5.15
C VAL A 108 -3.65 -1.49 6.12
N ALA A 109 -4.88 -1.17 6.51
CA ALA A 109 -5.71 -2.09 7.27
C ALA A 109 -6.03 -3.35 6.45
N TYR A 110 -5.89 -4.53 7.06
CA TYR A 110 -6.33 -5.80 6.47
C TYR A 110 -7.50 -6.45 7.23
N SER A 111 -7.99 -5.78 8.27
CA SER A 111 -9.15 -6.16 9.07
C SER A 111 -10.05 -4.95 9.21
N MET A 112 -11.07 -4.82 8.36
CA MET A 112 -11.94 -3.64 8.33
C MET A 112 -13.32 -3.95 8.91
N ILE A 113 -13.89 -3.02 9.67
CA ILE A 113 -15.28 -3.14 10.15
C ILE A 113 -16.27 -3.03 8.99
N TRP A 114 -15.96 -2.16 8.03
CA TRP A 114 -16.79 -1.90 6.84
C TRP A 114 -15.93 -1.98 5.58
N GLY A 115 -16.48 -2.55 4.51
CA GLY A 115 -15.80 -2.64 3.22
C GLY A 115 -14.71 -3.71 3.11
N GLU A 116 -14.63 -4.63 4.07
CA GLU A 116 -13.70 -5.75 4.00
C GLU A 116 -13.98 -6.60 2.75
N SER A 117 -12.94 -6.85 1.96
CA SER A 117 -12.99 -7.58 0.69
C SER A 117 -11.96 -8.72 0.65
N ASN A 118 -11.83 -9.39 -0.51
CA ASN A 118 -10.92 -10.53 -0.66
C ASN A 118 -9.45 -10.14 -0.46
N VAL A 119 -9.02 -8.94 -0.90
CA VAL A 119 -7.64 -8.46 -0.67
C VAL A 119 -7.28 -8.46 0.83
N HIS A 120 -8.24 -8.09 1.68
CA HIS A 120 -8.10 -8.01 3.14
C HIS A 120 -8.03 -9.42 3.75
N LYS A 121 -9.05 -10.24 3.49
CA LYS A 121 -9.17 -11.60 4.02
C LYS A 121 -8.01 -12.50 3.60
N ASN A 122 -7.60 -12.39 2.33
CA ASN A 122 -6.48 -13.17 1.80
C ASN A 122 -5.14 -12.69 2.38
N THR A 123 -4.98 -11.39 2.67
CA THR A 123 -3.82 -10.89 3.41
C THR A 123 -3.78 -11.45 4.82
N ALA A 124 -4.87 -11.34 5.58
CA ALA A 124 -4.97 -11.87 6.94
C ALA A 124 -4.68 -13.38 6.99
N ARG A 125 -5.28 -14.15 6.07
CA ARG A 125 -5.05 -15.60 5.95
C ARG A 125 -3.60 -15.90 5.63
N ALA A 126 -2.99 -15.22 4.66
CA ALA A 126 -1.61 -15.45 4.27
C ALA A 126 -0.65 -15.18 5.43
N LEU A 127 -0.82 -14.05 6.14
CA LEU A 127 -0.02 -13.72 7.32
C LEU A 127 -0.16 -14.79 8.41
N SER A 128 -1.39 -15.29 8.67
CA SER A 128 -1.61 -16.35 9.66
C SER A 128 -0.95 -17.69 9.31
N LEU A 129 -0.67 -17.93 8.02
CA LEU A 129 0.03 -19.11 7.52
C LEU A 129 1.56 -18.92 7.45
N GLY A 130 2.08 -17.79 7.89
CA GLY A 130 3.51 -17.47 7.83
C GLY A 130 4.02 -17.20 6.41
N ILE A 131 3.13 -16.86 5.47
CA ILE A 131 3.52 -16.40 4.14
C ILE A 131 4.24 -15.05 4.27
N PRO A 132 5.38 -14.82 3.57
CA PRO A 132 6.10 -13.56 3.66
C PRO A 132 5.18 -12.36 3.38
N PRO A 133 5.21 -11.29 4.20
CA PRO A 133 4.27 -10.18 4.07
C PRO A 133 4.25 -9.56 2.67
N ILE A 134 5.41 -9.42 2.03
CA ILE A 134 5.58 -8.81 0.70
C ILE A 134 4.83 -9.54 -0.43
N VAL A 135 4.48 -10.83 -0.27
CA VAL A 135 3.73 -11.60 -1.29
C VAL A 135 2.24 -11.76 -0.97
N THR A 136 1.80 -11.21 0.16
CA THR A 136 0.35 -11.08 0.46
C THR A 136 -0.28 -10.07 -0.51
N PRO A 137 -1.61 -10.11 -0.74
CA PRO A 137 -2.26 -9.15 -1.63
C PRO A 137 -1.97 -7.68 -1.29
N ILE A 138 -2.10 -7.27 -0.02
CA ILE A 138 -1.76 -5.91 0.41
C ILE A 138 -0.25 -5.67 0.36
N GLY A 139 0.57 -6.64 0.76
CA GLY A 139 2.03 -6.50 0.69
C GLY A 139 2.57 -6.28 -0.72
N TYR A 140 1.93 -6.90 -1.72
CA TYR A 140 2.23 -6.68 -3.12
C TYR A 140 1.87 -5.26 -3.58
N LEU A 141 0.76 -4.70 -3.11
CA LEU A 141 0.39 -3.31 -3.34
C LEU A 141 1.37 -2.34 -2.67
N LEU A 142 1.78 -2.62 -1.42
CA LEU A 142 2.83 -1.88 -0.71
C LEU A 142 4.17 -1.93 -1.45
N PHE A 143 4.51 -3.09 -2.04
CA PHE A 143 5.69 -3.21 -2.89
C PHE A 143 5.64 -2.25 -4.08
N HIS A 144 4.51 -2.18 -4.77
CA HIS A 144 4.32 -1.23 -5.88
C HIS A 144 4.26 0.24 -5.45
N ALA A 145 3.91 0.53 -4.20
CA ALA A 145 4.07 1.86 -3.60
C ALA A 145 5.54 2.22 -3.28
N GLY A 146 6.48 1.29 -3.48
CA GLY A 146 7.89 1.43 -3.12
C GLY A 146 8.19 1.12 -1.64
N CYS A 147 7.21 0.63 -0.89
CA CYS A 147 7.27 0.33 0.54
C CYS A 147 7.57 -1.16 0.76
N TRP A 148 8.73 -1.64 0.31
CA TRP A 148 9.10 -3.05 0.32
C TRP A 148 10.35 -3.41 1.13
N ALA A 149 11.09 -2.42 1.62
CA ALA A 149 12.39 -2.63 2.25
C ALA A 149 12.29 -3.34 3.61
N ASP A 150 11.16 -3.17 4.29
CA ASP A 150 10.83 -3.86 5.53
C ASP A 150 9.30 -3.91 5.71
N PHE A 151 8.82 -4.86 6.51
CA PHE A 151 7.39 -5.02 6.81
C PHE A 151 7.15 -5.22 8.30
N LYS A 152 6.07 -4.61 8.81
CA LYS A 152 5.55 -4.86 10.16
C LYS A 152 4.09 -5.23 10.10
N ASP A 153 3.76 -6.37 10.70
CA ASP A 153 2.39 -6.81 10.91
C ASP A 153 1.91 -6.36 12.30
N TRP A 154 0.97 -5.42 12.32
CA TRP A 154 0.31 -4.93 13.53
C TRP A 154 -0.94 -5.77 13.78
N TYR A 155 -0.75 -6.96 14.38
CA TYR A 155 -1.80 -7.96 14.60
C TYR A 155 -2.39 -7.95 16.01
N TYR A 156 -1.77 -7.23 16.96
CA TYR A 156 -2.21 -7.18 18.35
C TYR A 156 -3.55 -6.45 18.47
N SER A 157 -4.48 -7.12 19.14
CA SER A 157 -5.76 -6.57 19.59
C SER A 157 -5.87 -6.88 21.08
N GLU A 158 -5.11 -6.17 21.92
CA GLU A 158 -5.10 -6.35 23.37
C GLU A 158 -6.03 -5.33 24.07
N GLY A 159 -7.33 -5.40 23.78
CA GLY A 159 -8.34 -4.74 24.63
C GLY A 159 -9.13 -3.59 24.01
N GLY A 160 -9.47 -3.68 22.72
CA GLY A 160 -10.63 -2.99 22.14
C GLY A 160 -10.49 -1.48 21.84
N ASN A 161 -9.38 -0.85 22.21
CA ASN A 161 -9.04 0.54 21.85
C ASN A 161 -7.96 0.65 20.77
N GLU A 162 -7.40 -0.47 20.35
CA GLU A 162 -6.39 -0.53 19.30
C GLU A 162 -7.10 -0.59 17.94
N GLY A 163 -6.61 0.20 16.98
CA GLY A 163 -7.19 0.29 15.64
C GLY A 163 -7.20 -1.06 14.90
N PRO A 164 -7.70 -1.09 13.65
CA PRO A 164 -7.75 -2.33 12.88
C PRO A 164 -6.36 -2.92 12.70
N LYS A 165 -6.28 -4.23 12.48
CA LYS A 165 -5.01 -4.90 12.14
C LYS A 165 -4.47 -4.34 10.83
N LYS A 166 -3.18 -4.03 10.80
CA LYS A 166 -2.53 -3.31 9.69
C LYS A 166 -1.24 -3.96 9.25
N LEU A 167 -1.01 -3.94 7.95
CA LEU A 167 0.29 -4.26 7.37
C LEU A 167 0.99 -2.95 7.01
N GLN A 168 2.18 -2.75 7.58
CA GLN A 168 3.03 -1.60 7.28
C GLN A 168 4.20 -2.01 6.40
N GLY A 169 4.43 -1.28 5.32
CA GLY A 169 5.63 -1.38 4.48
C GLY A 169 6.50 -0.13 4.59
N PHE A 170 7.82 -0.31 4.55
CA PHE A 170 8.79 0.79 4.61
C PHE A 170 9.51 0.98 3.28
N LYS A 171 9.77 2.23 2.92
CA LYS A 171 10.68 2.55 1.80
C LYS A 171 12.12 2.38 2.24
N PRO A 172 13.03 1.98 1.34
CA PRO A 172 14.45 2.05 1.62
C PRO A 172 14.86 3.50 1.91
N ILE A 173 15.86 3.68 2.77
CA ILE A 173 16.34 5.00 3.21
C ILE A 173 17.16 5.68 2.11
N ASN A 174 17.91 4.90 1.35
CA ASN A 174 18.75 5.33 0.23
C ASN A 174 19.07 4.14 -0.69
N TRP A 175 19.94 4.34 -1.67
CA TRP A 175 20.30 3.32 -2.65
C TRP A 175 21.09 2.13 -2.06
N ASP A 176 22.00 2.39 -1.11
CA ASP A 176 22.79 1.35 -0.47
C ASP A 176 21.90 0.44 0.39
N ASP A 177 20.99 1.05 1.14
CA ASP A 177 19.95 0.35 1.90
C ASP A 177 19.03 -0.44 0.95
N ALA A 178 18.59 0.15 -0.16
CA ALA A 178 17.79 -0.55 -1.17
C ALA A 178 18.52 -1.80 -1.72
N THR A 179 19.83 -1.68 -2.01
CA THR A 179 20.64 -2.78 -2.53
C THR A 179 20.77 -3.91 -1.50
N MET A 180 21.02 -3.56 -0.24
CA MET A 180 21.09 -4.52 0.86
C MET A 180 19.74 -5.22 1.08
N LYS A 181 18.66 -4.45 1.18
CA LYS A 181 17.30 -4.96 1.38
C LYS A 181 16.81 -5.81 0.22
N ALA A 182 17.16 -5.46 -1.02
CA ALA A 182 16.82 -6.28 -2.18
C ALA A 182 17.44 -7.69 -2.07
N LYS A 183 18.68 -7.81 -1.59
CA LYS A 183 19.33 -9.11 -1.35
C LYS A 183 18.64 -9.90 -0.24
N GLU A 184 18.30 -9.25 0.88
CA GLU A 184 17.57 -9.88 2.00
C GLU A 184 16.20 -10.40 1.56
N VAL A 185 15.41 -9.56 0.89
CA VAL A 185 14.08 -9.91 0.37
C VAL A 185 14.18 -11.04 -0.65
N THR A 186 15.14 -10.96 -1.59
CA THR A 186 15.34 -12.02 -2.59
C THR A 186 15.61 -13.37 -1.92
N LYS A 187 16.48 -13.41 -0.90
CA LYS A 187 16.75 -14.63 -0.14
C LYS A 187 15.51 -15.19 0.56
N ILE A 188 14.70 -14.33 1.20
CA ILE A 188 13.43 -14.72 1.84
C ILE A 188 12.49 -15.36 0.81
N LEU A 189 12.38 -14.76 -0.38
CA LEU A 189 11.51 -15.25 -1.45
C LEU A 189 12.01 -16.57 -2.05
N GLU A 190 13.32 -16.75 -2.22
CA GLU A 190 13.90 -18.03 -2.63
C GLU A 190 13.60 -19.16 -1.64
N GLU A 191 13.77 -18.90 -0.34
CA GLU A 191 13.44 -19.85 0.72
C GLU A 191 11.95 -20.17 0.77
N PHE A 192 11.10 -19.17 0.54
CA PHE A 192 9.65 -19.34 0.46
C PHE A 192 9.24 -20.24 -0.72
N ILE A 193 9.74 -19.98 -1.93
CA ILE A 193 9.42 -20.76 -3.14
C ILE A 193 9.87 -22.23 -2.96
N LYS A 194 11.01 -22.48 -2.32
CA LYS A 194 11.51 -23.84 -2.07
C LYS A 194 10.57 -24.69 -1.20
N LYS A 195 9.79 -24.06 -0.31
CA LYS A 195 8.92 -24.77 0.64
C LYS A 195 7.67 -25.38 0.00
N LYS A 196 7.43 -25.15 -1.31
CA LYS A 196 6.20 -25.50 -2.07
C LYS A 196 4.93 -25.02 -1.38
N THR A 197 4.28 -24.01 -1.97
CA THR A 197 3.01 -23.51 -1.47
C THR A 197 1.84 -24.33 -2.03
N ILE A 198 0.74 -24.37 -1.29
CA ILE A 198 -0.54 -24.95 -1.75
C ILE A 198 -1.24 -24.00 -2.74
N ASP A 199 -0.88 -22.71 -2.71
CA ASP A 199 -1.43 -21.65 -3.55
C ASP A 199 -0.34 -21.11 -4.49
N ASP A 200 -0.67 -21.02 -5.78
CA ASP A 200 0.23 -20.55 -6.83
C ASP A 200 0.39 -19.02 -6.84
N GLU A 201 -0.58 -18.26 -6.34
CA GLU A 201 -0.57 -16.79 -6.44
C GLU A 201 0.55 -16.11 -5.64
N PRO A 202 0.81 -16.48 -4.36
CA PRO A 202 1.97 -15.97 -3.63
C PRO A 202 3.30 -16.31 -4.31
N GLU A 203 3.43 -17.49 -4.93
CA GLU A 203 4.63 -17.88 -5.67
C GLU A 203 4.82 -17.04 -6.94
N LYS A 204 3.75 -16.77 -7.69
CA LYS A 204 3.79 -15.86 -8.86
C LYS A 204 4.26 -14.46 -8.47
N ARG A 205 3.71 -13.90 -7.39
CA ARG A 205 4.14 -12.60 -6.84
C ARG A 205 5.60 -12.62 -6.41
N ALA A 206 6.03 -13.69 -5.72
CA ALA A 206 7.42 -13.83 -5.31
C ALA A 206 8.38 -13.74 -6.52
N LYS A 207 8.10 -14.50 -7.59
CA LYS A 207 8.90 -14.49 -8.82
C LYS A 207 8.91 -13.13 -9.50
N GLU A 208 7.77 -12.45 -9.56
CA GLU A 208 7.68 -11.11 -10.14
C GLU A 208 8.49 -10.09 -9.33
N ILE A 209 8.34 -10.08 -8.00
CA ILE A 209 9.08 -9.18 -7.10
C ILE A 209 10.57 -9.41 -7.24
N MET A 210 11.04 -10.67 -7.22
CA MET A 210 12.45 -11.01 -7.43
C MET A 210 12.97 -10.47 -8.77
N ARG A 211 12.20 -10.61 -9.85
CA ARG A 211 12.55 -10.05 -11.16
C ARG A 211 12.70 -8.54 -11.11
N MET A 212 11.80 -7.83 -10.42
CA MET A 212 11.86 -6.37 -10.30
C MET A 212 13.04 -5.91 -9.40
N LEU A 213 13.32 -6.65 -8.33
CA LEU A 213 14.42 -6.36 -7.42
C LEU A 213 15.81 -6.67 -8.01
N SER A 214 15.88 -7.47 -9.08
CA SER A 214 17.14 -7.77 -9.78
C SER A 214 17.87 -6.50 -10.26
N SER A 215 17.14 -5.43 -10.57
CA SER A 215 17.72 -4.14 -10.95
C SER A 215 18.60 -3.51 -9.86
N TYR A 216 18.37 -3.84 -8.58
CA TYR A 216 19.16 -3.37 -7.44
C TYR A 216 20.39 -4.26 -7.19
N THR A 217 20.43 -5.48 -7.72
CA THR A 217 21.50 -6.44 -7.45
C THR A 217 22.50 -6.56 -8.61
N HIS A 218 22.11 -6.21 -9.83
CA HIS A 218 22.95 -6.29 -11.03
C HIS A 218 23.90 -5.09 -11.25
N LEU A 219 23.92 -4.10 -10.37
CA LEU A 219 24.82 -2.94 -10.46
C LEU A 219 26.16 -3.11 -9.73
N ASN A 220 26.52 -4.34 -9.32
CA ASN A 220 27.82 -4.64 -8.69
C ASN A 220 28.44 -5.93 -9.25
N LEU A 221 28.64 -5.99 -10.57
CA LEU A 221 29.60 -6.88 -11.23
C LEU A 221 30.44 -6.08 -12.23
#